data_AF-A0AAV1KFD9-F1
#
_entry.id   AF-A0AAV1KFD9-F1
#
_cell.length_a   1.000
_cell.length_b   1.000
_cell.length_c   1.000
_cell.angle_alpha   90.00
_cell.angle_beta   90.00
_cell.angle_gamma   90.00
#
_symmetry.space_group_name_H-M   'P 1'
#
loop_
_entity.id
_entity.type
_entity.pdbx_description
1 polymer ?
#
loop_
_entity_poly.entity_id
_entity_poly.type
_entity_poly.pdbx_seq_one_letter_code
_entity_poly.pdbx_strand_id
1 'polypeptide(L)'
;MNEEEKITIEKLCREYLTFTNEVKHEIRTKNEDPINIKAHRLPPLQTEEIKRQVEKMLKDNIIQESFSPWSAPVHVVPKKLDASGIKKWRMVIDYRRINDITTDDKYPLPNINDLFDMLGKSTYFTTHDLASGYHQTEVREED
;
A
#
# COMPACT_ATOMS: atom_id res chain seq x y z
N MET A 1 -21.49 20.47 0.33
CA MET A 1 -21.44 19.22 -0.46
C MET A 1 -22.81 18.60 -0.41
N ASN A 2 -23.48 18.52 -1.55
CA ASN A 2 -24.79 17.89 -1.65
C ASN A 2 -24.65 16.35 -1.60
N GLU A 3 -25.72 15.63 -1.30
CA GLU A 3 -25.65 14.16 -1.15
C GLU A 3 -25.35 13.44 -2.47
N GLU A 4 -25.66 14.05 -3.62
CA GLU A 4 -25.26 13.52 -4.93
C GLU A 4 -23.74 13.61 -5.18
N GLU A 5 -23.09 14.72 -4.80
CA GLU A 5 -21.62 14.85 -4.85
C GLU A 5 -20.93 13.87 -3.93
N LYS A 6 -21.46 13.64 -2.71
CA LYS A 6 -20.94 12.60 -1.81
C LYS A 6 -21.05 11.22 -2.42
N ILE A 7 -22.21 10.85 -2.95
CA ILE A 7 -22.42 9.55 -3.60
C ILE A 7 -21.49 9.41 -4.81
N THR A 8 -21.29 10.47 -5.58
CA THR A 8 -20.43 10.46 -6.78
C THR A 8 -18.95 10.32 -6.42
N ILE A 9 -18.48 11.06 -5.41
CA ILE A 9 -17.11 10.95 -4.89
C ILE A 9 -16.89 9.57 -4.25
N GLU A 10 -17.84 9.07 -3.46
CA GLU A 10 -17.76 7.72 -2.89
C GLU A 10 -17.72 6.63 -3.97
N LYS A 11 -18.42 6.82 -5.10
CA LYS A 11 -18.42 5.89 -6.22
C LYS A 11 -17.09 5.93 -6.99
N LEU A 12 -16.57 7.12 -7.27
CA LEU A 12 -15.26 7.34 -7.90
C LEU A 12 -14.12 6.74 -7.06
N CYS A 13 -14.11 6.97 -5.74
CA CYS A 13 -13.10 6.42 -4.84
C CYS A 13 -13.21 4.90 -4.63
N ARG A 14 -14.33 4.26 -5.01
CA ARG A 14 -14.56 2.82 -4.82
C ARG A 14 -14.39 2.00 -6.09
N GLU A 15 -14.61 2.57 -7.27
CA GLU A 15 -14.54 1.82 -8.54
C GLU A 15 -13.12 1.67 -9.07
N TYR A 16 -12.26 2.69 -8.96
CA TYR A 16 -10.89 2.64 -9.47
C TYR A 16 -9.94 3.38 -8.54
N LEU A 17 -8.80 2.76 -8.23
CA LEU A 17 -7.74 3.47 -7.52
C LEU A 17 -6.98 4.35 -8.51
N THR A 18 -6.98 5.65 -8.28
CA THR A 18 -6.17 6.59 -9.06
C THR A 18 -4.75 6.65 -8.51
N PHE A 19 -3.80 6.94 -9.39
CA PHE A 19 -2.38 7.14 -9.06
C PHE A 19 -1.88 8.46 -9.64
N THR A 20 -0.75 8.95 -9.13
CA THR A 20 -0.06 10.14 -9.65
C THR A 20 1.01 9.76 -10.67
N ASN A 21 1.11 10.56 -11.72
CA ASN A 21 2.15 10.50 -12.74
C ASN A 21 3.28 11.53 -12.51
N GLU A 22 3.18 12.36 -11.47
CA GLU A 22 4.14 13.43 -11.18
C GLU A 22 5.46 12.88 -10.60
N VAL A 23 5.37 11.79 -9.85
CA VAL A 23 6.52 11.18 -9.17
C VAL A 23 6.44 9.67 -9.33
N LYS A 24 7.57 9.08 -9.75
CA LYS A 24 7.81 7.63 -9.70
C LYS A 24 8.78 7.32 -8.57
N HIS A 25 8.45 6.31 -7.78
CA HIS A 25 9.31 5.81 -6.71
C HIS A 25 10.48 5.02 -7.29
N GLU A 26 11.68 5.31 -6.80
CA GLU A 26 12.93 4.63 -7.14
C GLU A 26 13.41 3.82 -5.94
N ILE A 27 13.67 2.53 -6.14
CA ILE A 27 14.13 1.61 -5.10
C ILE A 27 15.65 1.52 -5.17
N ARG A 28 16.34 2.38 -4.40
CA ARG A 28 17.80 2.39 -4.36
C ARG A 28 18.34 1.27 -3.47
N THR A 29 19.00 0.27 -4.03
CA THR A 29 19.70 -0.77 -3.25
C THR A 29 21.19 -0.44 -3.07
N LYS A 30 21.80 -0.96 -2.00
CA LYS A 30 23.24 -0.84 -1.71
C LYS A 30 24.09 -1.76 -2.59
N ASN A 31 23.50 -2.85 -3.06
CA ASN A 31 24.07 -3.83 -3.98
C ASN A 31 22.99 -4.34 -4.95
N GLU A 32 23.43 -4.86 -6.09
CA GLU A 32 22.55 -5.38 -7.15
C GLU A 32 22.28 -6.89 -7.01
N ASP A 33 22.71 -7.51 -5.91
CA ASP A 33 22.53 -8.95 -5.69
C ASP A 33 21.05 -9.27 -5.40
N PRO A 34 20.40 -10.11 -6.23
CA PRO A 34 18.98 -10.40 -6.06
C PRO A 34 18.71 -11.21 -4.80
N ILE A 35 17.74 -10.76 -4.00
CA ILE A 35 17.22 -11.49 -2.87
C ILE A 35 16.07 -12.40 -3.33
N ASN A 36 16.30 -13.71 -3.28
CA ASN A 36 15.28 -14.71 -3.58
C ASN A 36 14.94 -15.55 -2.34
N ILE A 37 13.75 -15.32 -1.78
CA ILE A 37 13.26 -16.01 -0.59
C ILE A 37 12.09 -16.91 -0.98
N LYS A 38 12.20 -18.19 -0.64
CA LYS A 38 11.13 -19.16 -0.86
C LYS A 38 9.87 -18.79 -0.08
N ALA A 39 8.71 -18.80 -0.76
CA ALA A 39 7.41 -18.66 -0.14
C ALA A 39 7.15 -19.72 0.94
N HIS A 40 6.53 -19.30 2.04
CA HIS A 40 6.16 -20.20 3.13
C HIS A 40 4.94 -21.04 2.78
N ARG A 41 4.85 -22.24 3.38
CA ARG A 41 3.64 -23.07 3.25
C ARG A 41 2.50 -22.42 4.06
N LEU A 42 1.41 -22.09 3.37
CA LEU A 42 0.22 -21.49 3.98
C LEU A 42 -0.95 -22.50 4.03
N PRO A 43 -1.83 -22.41 5.03
CA PRO A 43 -3.09 -23.17 5.06
C PRO A 43 -3.95 -22.90 3.83
N PRO A 44 -4.76 -23.87 3.34
CA PRO A 44 -5.58 -23.71 2.14
C PRO A 44 -6.44 -22.44 2.13
N LEU A 45 -7.10 -22.14 3.25
CA LEU A 45 -7.94 -20.95 3.41
C LEU A 45 -7.18 -19.63 3.20
N GLN A 46 -5.92 -19.55 3.63
CA GLN A 46 -5.10 -18.36 3.42
C GLN A 46 -4.63 -18.26 1.98
N THR A 47 -4.31 -19.39 1.35
CA THR A 47 -3.93 -19.46 -0.06
C THR A 47 -5.07 -19.00 -0.97
N GLU A 48 -6.31 -19.42 -0.69
CA GLU A 48 -7.50 -18.96 -1.42
C GLU A 48 -7.69 -17.44 -1.29
N GLU A 49 -7.53 -16.90 -0.09
CA GLU A 49 -7.65 -15.47 0.14
C GLU A 49 -6.55 -14.66 -0.56
N ILE A 50 -5.31 -15.17 -0.59
CA ILE A 50 -4.22 -14.56 -1.37
C ILE A 50 -4.59 -14.51 -2.84
N LYS A 51 -5.01 -15.66 -3.42
CA LYS A 51 -5.38 -15.73 -4.84
C LYS A 51 -6.47 -14.71 -5.18
N ARG A 52 -7.51 -14.64 -4.35
CA ARG A 52 -8.60 -13.66 -4.51
C ARG A 52 -8.12 -12.21 -4.48
N GLN A 53 -7.18 -11.86 -3.58
CA GLN A 53 -6.62 -10.51 -3.51
C GLN A 53 -5.70 -10.21 -4.70
N VAL A 54 -4.85 -11.17 -5.10
CA VAL A 54 -3.95 -11.06 -6.26
C VAL A 54 -4.74 -10.87 -7.55
N GLU A 55 -5.75 -11.69 -7.81
CA GLU A 55 -6.63 -11.55 -8.99
C GLU A 55 -7.29 -10.18 -9.05
N LYS A 56 -7.75 -9.67 -7.90
CA LYS A 56 -8.31 -8.33 -7.82
C LYS A 56 -7.26 -7.27 -8.17
N MET A 57 -6.06 -7.35 -7.58
CA MET A 57 -4.99 -6.37 -7.83
C MET A 57 -4.49 -6.40 -9.28
N LEU A 58 -4.45 -7.57 -9.92
CA LEU A 58 -4.18 -7.72 -11.35
C LEU A 58 -5.26 -7.05 -12.19
N LYS A 59 -6.54 -7.28 -11.87
CA LYS A 59 -7.66 -6.64 -12.56
C LYS A 59 -7.65 -5.12 -12.42
N ASP A 60 -7.26 -4.63 -11.24
CA ASP A 60 -7.18 -3.20 -10.93
C ASP A 60 -5.86 -2.56 -11.45
N ASN A 61 -5.00 -3.30 -12.16
CA ASN A 61 -3.68 -2.87 -12.65
C ASN A 61 -2.73 -2.33 -11.56
N ILE A 62 -2.86 -2.81 -10.33
CA ILE A 62 -1.97 -2.43 -9.21
C ILE A 62 -0.67 -3.25 -9.25
N ILE A 63 -0.75 -4.49 -9.74
CA ILE A 63 0.39 -5.40 -9.88
C ILE A 63 0.40 -6.00 -11.29
N GLN A 64 1.55 -6.54 -11.69
CA GLN A 64 1.74 -7.24 -12.95
C GLN A 64 2.50 -8.55 -12.74
N GLU A 65 2.36 -9.47 -13.67
CA GLU A 65 3.20 -10.67 -13.73
C GLU A 65 4.62 -10.28 -14.17
N SER A 66 5.64 -10.89 -13.55
CA SER A 66 7.04 -10.61 -13.85
C SER A 66 7.91 -11.85 -13.77
N PHE A 67 9.03 -11.83 -14.50
CA PHE A 67 10.08 -12.84 -14.44
C PHE A 67 11.31 -12.28 -13.73
N SER A 68 11.14 -11.92 -12.46
CA SER A 68 12.19 -11.28 -11.66
C SER A 68 13.09 -12.31 -10.94
N PRO A 69 14.41 -12.07 -10.84
CA PRO A 69 15.28 -12.85 -9.95
C PRO A 69 14.99 -12.57 -8.46
N TRP A 70 14.28 -11.47 -8.15
CA TRP A 70 13.89 -11.07 -6.81
C TRP A 70 12.62 -11.78 -6.35
N SER A 71 12.57 -12.19 -5.08
CA SER A 71 11.38 -12.81 -4.50
C SER A 71 11.30 -12.57 -3.00
N ALA A 72 10.13 -12.08 -2.55
CA ALA A 72 9.77 -11.91 -1.15
C ALA A 72 8.52 -12.76 -0.82
N PRO A 73 8.46 -13.41 0.35
CA PRO A 73 7.34 -14.27 0.67
C PRO A 73 6.12 -13.43 1.08
N VAL A 74 4.94 -13.91 0.69
CA VAL A 74 3.65 -13.32 1.06
C VAL A 74 3.04 -14.04 2.26
N HIS A 75 2.39 -13.27 3.12
CA HIS A 75 1.64 -13.71 4.29
C HIS A 75 0.25 -13.08 4.33
N VAL A 76 -0.62 -13.68 5.12
CA VAL A 76 -1.96 -13.13 5.40
C VAL A 76 -2.14 -12.99 6.90
N VAL A 77 -2.53 -11.80 7.33
CA VAL A 77 -2.85 -11.54 8.74
C VAL A 77 -4.31 -11.12 8.88
N PRO A 78 -5.02 -11.60 9.92
CA PRO A 78 -6.38 -11.14 10.17
C PRO A 78 -6.35 -9.68 10.62
N LYS A 79 -7.19 -8.83 10.01
CA LYS A 79 -7.48 -7.51 10.55
C LYS A 79 -8.28 -7.66 11.84
N LYS A 80 -8.15 -6.70 12.75
CA LYS A 80 -9.03 -6.59 13.93
C LYS A 80 -10.48 -6.58 13.45
N LEU A 81 -11.34 -7.30 14.16
CA LEU A 81 -12.77 -7.30 13.89
C LEU A 81 -13.28 -5.87 14.01
N ASP A 82 -13.87 -5.36 12.93
CA ASP A 82 -14.59 -4.10 12.94
C ASP A 82 -16.06 -4.35 13.36
N ALA A 83 -16.84 -3.28 13.47
CA ALA A 83 -18.25 -3.35 13.86
C ALA A 83 -19.12 -4.19 12.89
N SER A 84 -18.61 -4.57 11.72
CA SER A 84 -19.33 -5.42 10.75
C SER A 84 -19.30 -6.91 11.10
N GLY A 85 -18.45 -7.33 12.04
CA GLY A 85 -18.29 -8.75 12.41
C GLY A 85 -17.65 -9.62 11.33
N ILE A 86 -17.30 -9.07 10.17
CA ILE A 86 -16.68 -9.80 9.06
C ILE A 86 -15.16 -9.82 9.27
N LYS A 87 -14.59 -11.02 9.33
CA LYS A 87 -13.14 -11.21 9.40
C LYS A 87 -12.49 -10.83 8.07
N LYS A 88 -11.88 -9.64 8.02
CA LYS A 88 -11.08 -9.17 6.88
C LYS A 88 -9.65 -9.65 7.01
N TRP A 89 -9.02 -9.98 5.89
CA TRP A 89 -7.63 -10.41 5.81
C TRP A 89 -6.79 -9.33 5.13
N ARG A 90 -5.55 -9.14 5.60
CA ARG A 90 -4.56 -8.25 4.99
C ARG A 90 -3.43 -9.11 4.42
N MET A 91 -3.23 -9.02 3.12
CA MET A 91 -2.02 -9.52 2.47
C MET A 91 -0.83 -8.65 2.89
N VAL A 92 0.26 -9.28 3.30
CA VAL A 92 1.49 -8.64 3.76
C VAL A 92 2.67 -9.30 3.06
N ILE A 93 3.54 -8.50 2.47
CA ILE A 93 4.77 -8.99 1.83
C ILE A 93 5.92 -8.76 2.81
N ASP A 94 6.73 -9.78 3.05
CA ASP A 94 7.86 -9.68 3.96
C ASP A 94 9.10 -9.14 3.23
N TYR A 95 9.24 -7.81 3.26
CA TYR A 95 10.37 -7.11 2.66
C TYR A 95 11.61 -7.01 3.55
N ARG A 96 11.67 -7.66 4.73
CA ARG A 96 12.77 -7.44 5.70
C ARG A 96 14.17 -7.56 5.09
N ARG A 97 14.45 -8.65 4.35
CA ARG A 97 15.77 -8.84 3.72
C ARG A 97 16.05 -7.86 2.58
N ILE A 98 15.01 -7.39 1.89
CA ILE A 98 15.15 -6.37 0.85
C ILE A 98 15.44 -5.03 1.52
N ASN A 99 14.70 -4.67 2.56
CA ASN A 99 14.91 -3.45 3.33
C ASN A 99 16.32 -3.35 3.94
N ASP A 100 16.95 -4.48 4.33
CA ASP A 100 18.33 -4.48 4.84
C ASP A 100 19.34 -3.96 3.81
N ILE A 101 19.11 -4.25 2.52
CA ILE A 101 19.96 -3.80 1.42
C ILE A 101 19.46 -2.51 0.76
N THR A 102 18.22 -2.09 0.99
CA THR A 102 17.71 -0.79 0.51
C THR A 102 18.42 0.37 1.21
N THR A 103 18.61 1.47 0.48
CA THR A 103 19.11 2.73 1.02
C THR A 103 17.96 3.49 1.66
N ASP A 104 18.11 3.81 2.95
CA ASP A 104 17.08 4.54 3.69
C ASP A 104 16.88 5.94 3.12
N ASP A 105 15.63 6.27 2.81
CA ASP A 105 15.24 7.63 2.46
C ASP A 105 14.97 8.44 3.74
N LYS A 106 15.93 9.31 4.09
CA LYS A 106 15.90 10.04 5.36
C LYS A 106 15.10 11.32 5.22
N TYR A 107 13.77 11.20 5.27
CA TYR A 107 12.87 12.33 5.48
C TYR A 107 12.37 12.34 6.92
N PRO A 108 12.93 13.20 7.79
CA PRO A 108 12.43 13.30 9.16
C PRO A 108 10.99 13.84 9.11
N LEU A 109 10.05 13.03 9.60
CA LEU A 109 8.69 13.50 9.79
C LEU A 109 8.70 14.61 10.85
N PRO A 110 8.00 15.74 10.61
CA PRO A 110 7.92 16.81 11.58
C PRO A 110 7.25 16.32 12.87
N ASN A 111 7.61 16.94 14.00
CA ASN A 111 6.98 16.62 15.28
C ASN A 111 5.49 17.00 15.22
N ILE A 112 4.63 16.10 15.69
CA ILE A 112 3.19 16.31 15.67
C ILE A 112 2.76 17.53 16.51
N ASN A 113 3.46 17.84 17.60
CA ASN A 113 3.17 19.02 18.42
C ASN A 113 3.47 20.31 17.67
N ASP A 114 4.59 20.37 16.95
CA ASP A 114 4.95 21.51 16.11
C ASP A 114 3.88 21.74 15.02
N LEU A 115 3.34 20.65 14.45
CA LEU A 115 2.23 20.72 13.51
C LEU A 115 0.97 21.31 14.15
N PHE A 116 0.63 20.93 15.39
CA PHE A 116 -0.53 21.48 16.10
C PHE A 116 -0.36 22.95 16.48
N ASP A 117 0.84 23.37 16.88
CA ASP A 117 1.12 24.77 17.21
C ASP A 117 0.95 25.68 15.98
N MET A 118 1.35 25.20 14.80
CA MET A 118 1.10 25.92 13.53
C MET A 118 -0.39 26.08 13.20
N LEU A 119 -1.24 25.16 13.67
CA LEU A 119 -2.67 25.15 13.42
C LEU A 119 -3.48 26.05 14.39
N GLY A 120 -2.87 26.54 15.48
CA GLY A 120 -3.56 27.20 16.60
C GLY A 120 -4.33 28.50 16.29
N LYS A 121 -4.21 29.07 15.07
CA LYS A 121 -4.96 30.25 14.63
C LYS A 121 -6.09 29.95 13.65
N SER A 122 -6.28 28.68 13.29
CA SER A 122 -7.28 28.24 12.32
C SER A 122 -8.64 28.03 12.99
N THR A 123 -9.70 28.55 12.37
CA THR A 123 -11.09 28.42 12.87
C THR A 123 -11.81 27.20 12.30
N TYR A 124 -11.35 26.69 11.16
CA TYR A 124 -11.96 25.55 10.46
C TYR A 124 -10.88 24.52 10.13
N PHE A 125 -11.18 23.25 10.40
CA PHE A 125 -10.30 22.12 10.11
C PHE A 125 -10.99 21.15 9.16
N THR A 126 -10.23 20.56 8.25
CA THR A 126 -10.69 19.47 7.41
C THR A 126 -9.58 18.44 7.30
N THR A 127 -9.94 17.18 7.47
CA THR A 127 -9.01 16.05 7.40
C THR A 127 -9.34 15.21 6.17
N HIS A 128 -8.32 14.92 5.37
CA HIS A 128 -8.44 14.03 4.22
C HIS A 128 -7.52 12.82 4.47
N ASP A 129 -8.02 11.63 4.20
CA ASP A 129 -7.25 10.39 4.21
C ASP A 129 -7.23 9.81 2.81
N LEU A 130 -6.05 9.39 2.36
CA LEU A 130 -5.88 8.82 1.02
C LEU A 130 -6.23 7.33 1.05
N ALA A 131 -7.14 6.92 0.16
CA ALA A 131 -7.47 5.51 -0.01
C ALA A 131 -6.25 4.75 -0.56
N SER A 132 -5.76 3.77 0.19
CA SER A 132 -4.65 2.89 -0.24
C SER A 132 -3.43 3.66 -0.77
N GLY A 133 -3.02 4.74 -0.10
CA GLY A 133 -2.03 5.71 -0.60
C GLY A 133 -0.73 5.11 -1.17
N TYR A 134 -0.25 3.98 -0.63
CA TYR A 134 0.94 3.30 -1.17
C TYR A 134 0.81 2.85 -2.64
N HIS A 135 -0.39 2.50 -3.09
CA HIS A 135 -0.62 2.06 -4.47
C HIS A 135 -0.90 3.24 -5.42
N GLN A 136 -0.87 4.47 -4.94
CA GLN A 136 -1.13 5.67 -5.74
C GLN A 136 0.16 6.29 -6.31
N THR A 137 1.33 5.70 -6.06
CA THR A 137 2.62 6.12 -6.60
C THR A 137 3.20 4.97 -7.40
N GLU A 138 3.50 5.21 -8.67
CA GLU A 138 4.12 4.20 -9.53
C GLU A 138 5.57 3.94 -9.10
N VAL A 139 6.01 2.69 -9.25
CA VAL A 139 7.42 2.33 -9.20
C VAL A 139 8.02 2.53 -10.59
N ARG A 140 9.32 2.84 -10.68
CA ARG A 140 10.04 2.91 -11.96
C ARG A 140 9.97 1.60 -12.71
N GLU A 141 10.01 1.65 -14.05
CA GLU A 141 9.94 0.42 -14.87
C GLU A 141 11.20 -0.44 -14.76
N GLU A 142 12.32 0.19 -14.40
CA GLU A 142 13.60 -0.48 -14.20
C GLU A 142 13.70 -1.22 -12.85
N ASP A 143 12.80 -0.93 -11.91
CA ASP A 143 12.75 -1.50 -10.54
C ASP A 143 11.66 -2.59 -10.41
#